data_AF-A0A5R9P1A7-F1
#
_entry.id   AF-A0A5R9P1A7-F1
#
_cell.length_a   1.000
_cell.length_b   1.000
_cell.length_c   1.000
_cell.angle_alpha   90.00
_cell.angle_beta   90.00
_cell.angle_gamma   90.00
#
_symmetry.space_group_name_H-M   'P 1'
#
loop_
_entity.id
_entity.type
_entity.pdbx_description
1 polymer ?
#
loop_
_entity_poly.entity_id
_entity_poly.type
_entity_poly.pdbx_seq_one_letter_code
_entity_poly.pdbx_strand_id
1 'polypeptide(L)'
;MSDRKTLDFKAIEDWALAHGFHQTPDNNLSARHGEGSVLIEFLSRDLRVSAVRGEHHQRLITAHPKQLHIDENDMLQGAGLFSRFYTSYRDDHRERPESALVPVWFGEKVRAMIAEHIAKEEQETRLTPIGR
;
A
#
# COMPACT_ATOMS: atom_id res chain seq x y z
N MET A 1 26.10 2.08 6.43
CA MET A 1 25.53 1.49 5.20
C MET A 1 24.70 0.31 5.65
N SER A 2 23.36 0.42 5.66
CA SER A 2 22.51 -0.70 6.09
C SER A 2 22.52 -1.78 5.03
N ASP A 3 22.92 -3.00 5.40
CA ASP A 3 22.75 -4.19 4.58
C ASP A 3 21.27 -4.35 4.23
N ARG A 4 20.89 -3.98 3.00
CA ARG A 4 19.56 -4.29 2.49
C ARG A 4 19.46 -5.80 2.37
N LYS A 5 18.83 -6.42 3.35
CA LYS A 5 18.49 -7.85 3.33
C LYS A 5 17.62 -8.07 2.09
N THR A 6 18.15 -8.81 1.12
CA THR A 6 17.40 -9.16 -0.08
C THR A 6 16.20 -10.01 0.31
N LEU A 7 15.00 -9.64 -0.14
CA LEU A 7 13.81 -10.43 0.12
C LEU A 7 13.75 -11.65 -0.80
N ASP A 8 13.25 -12.76 -0.25
CA ASP A 8 12.78 -13.92 -0.99
C ASP A 8 11.24 -13.98 -0.97
N PHE A 9 10.65 -14.96 -1.66
CA PHE A 9 9.19 -15.10 -1.71
C PHE A 9 8.58 -15.36 -0.33
N LYS A 10 9.26 -16.14 0.52
CA LYS A 10 8.74 -16.50 1.85
C LYS A 10 8.64 -15.25 2.74
N ALA A 11 9.66 -14.40 2.73
CA ALA A 11 9.66 -13.14 3.48
C ALA A 11 8.56 -12.18 3.01
N ILE A 12 8.28 -12.14 1.71
CA ILE A 12 7.19 -11.30 1.15
C ILE A 12 5.82 -11.87 1.52
N GLU A 13 5.66 -13.19 1.47
CA GLU A 13 4.44 -13.88 1.90
C GLU A 13 4.16 -13.62 3.38
N ASP A 14 5.17 -13.82 4.25
CA ASP A 14 5.03 -13.59 5.69
C ASP A 14 4.67 -12.13 5.99
N TRP A 15 5.32 -11.19 5.31
CA TRP A 15 4.98 -9.78 5.41
C TRP A 15 3.52 -9.52 5.02
N ALA A 16 3.08 -10.03 3.88
CA ALA A 16 1.74 -9.80 3.37
C ALA A 16 0.66 -10.38 4.31
N LEU A 17 0.86 -11.61 4.81
CA LEU A 17 -0.04 -12.22 5.79
C LEU A 17 -0.12 -11.43 7.10
N ALA A 18 1.01 -10.92 7.59
CA ALA A 18 1.04 -10.04 8.76
C ALA A 18 0.31 -8.70 8.52
N HIS A 19 0.24 -8.26 7.27
CA HIS A 19 -0.37 -6.98 6.85
C HIS A 19 -1.79 -7.14 6.28
N GLY A 20 -2.52 -8.18 6.71
CA GLY A 20 -3.95 -8.32 6.41
C GLY A 20 -4.26 -8.83 5.00
N PHE A 21 -3.25 -9.29 4.25
CA PHE A 21 -3.52 -10.17 3.11
C PHE A 21 -3.89 -11.56 3.61
N HIS A 22 -4.70 -12.26 2.83
CA HIS A 22 -5.05 -13.66 3.06
C HIS A 22 -4.77 -14.48 1.81
N GLN A 23 -4.48 -15.77 2.01
CA GLN A 23 -4.24 -16.69 0.92
C GLN A 23 -5.55 -17.01 0.18
N THR A 24 -5.49 -17.00 -1.15
CA THR A 24 -6.60 -17.39 -2.02
C THR A 24 -6.44 -18.86 -2.45
N PRO A 25 -7.50 -19.50 -2.97
CA PRO A 25 -7.42 -20.88 -3.47
C PRO A 25 -6.37 -21.09 -4.57
N ASP A 26 -6.09 -20.06 -5.37
CA ASP A 26 -5.11 -20.10 -6.47
C ASP A 26 -3.66 -19.85 -6.00
N ASN A 27 -3.41 -19.95 -4.69
CA ASN A 27 -2.11 -19.71 -4.07
C ASN A 27 -1.57 -18.27 -4.27
N ASN A 28 -2.47 -17.31 -4.47
CA ASN A 28 -2.16 -15.89 -4.44
C ASN A 28 -2.47 -15.31 -3.06
N LEU A 29 -2.03 -14.08 -2.80
CA LEU A 29 -2.43 -13.32 -1.62
C LEU A 29 -3.35 -12.17 -2.03
N SER A 30 -4.40 -11.94 -1.26
CA SER A 30 -5.41 -10.91 -1.53
C SER A 30 -5.67 -10.05 -0.31
N ALA A 31 -5.83 -8.75 -0.51
CA ALA A 31 -6.33 -7.83 0.51
C ALA A 31 -7.44 -6.97 -0.07
N ARG A 32 -8.57 -6.85 0.64
CA ARG A 32 -9.70 -6.02 0.19
C ARG A 32 -9.37 -4.54 0.34
N HIS A 33 -9.78 -3.73 -0.63
CA HIS A 33 -9.69 -2.27 -0.60
C HIS A 33 -10.90 -1.65 -1.30
N GLY A 34 -11.82 -1.08 -0.52
CA GLY A 34 -13.09 -0.55 -1.05
C GLY A 34 -13.92 -1.63 -1.75
N GLU A 35 -14.32 -1.35 -2.98
CA GLU A 35 -15.07 -2.28 -3.84
C GLU A 35 -14.18 -3.31 -4.56
N GLY A 36 -12.86 -3.20 -4.41
CA GLY A 36 -11.89 -4.05 -5.06
C GLY A 36 -10.99 -4.81 -4.10
N SER A 37 -9.94 -5.41 -4.65
CA SER A 37 -8.86 -6.04 -3.92
C SER A 37 -7.50 -5.73 -4.55
N VAL A 38 -6.45 -5.96 -3.78
CA VAL A 38 -5.08 -6.03 -4.26
C VAL A 38 -4.63 -7.46 -4.19
N LEU A 39 -4.09 -7.97 -5.29
CA LEU A 39 -3.55 -9.31 -5.43
C LEU A 39 -2.04 -9.26 -5.51
N ILE A 40 -1.39 -10.22 -4.84
CA ILE A 40 0.02 -10.56 -5.01
C ILE A 40 0.08 -11.99 -5.54
N GLU A 41 0.57 -12.14 -6.76
CA GLU A 41 0.77 -13.42 -7.43
C GLU A 41 2.27 -13.78 -7.38
N PHE A 42 2.59 -14.99 -6.92
CA PHE A 42 3.96 -15.51 -6.92
C PHE A 42 4.20 -16.30 -8.21
N LEU A 43 4.96 -15.72 -9.14
CA LEU A 43 5.37 -16.38 -10.38
C LEU A 43 6.68 -17.17 -10.13
N SER A 44 7.14 -17.91 -11.15
CA SER A 44 8.31 -18.78 -11.02
C SER A 44 9.61 -18.05 -10.61
N ARG A 45 9.74 -16.76 -10.94
CA ARG A 45 10.92 -15.92 -10.62
C ARG A 45 10.60 -14.52 -10.12
N ASP A 46 9.39 -14.06 -10.39
CA ASP A 46 8.94 -12.71 -10.10
C ASP A 46 7.69 -12.77 -9.24
N LEU A 47 7.34 -11.64 -8.64
CA LEU A 47 6.00 -11.41 -8.14
C LEU A 47 5.27 -10.44 -9.06
N ARG A 48 3.95 -10.55 -9.10
CA ARG A 48 3.08 -9.55 -9.72
C ARG A 48 2.13 -9.00 -8.68
N VAL A 49 2.03 -7.68 -8.63
CA VAL A 49 1.02 -7.00 -7.81
C VAL A 49 0.01 -6.35 -8.74
N SER A 50 -1.27 -6.57 -8.47
CA SER A 50 -2.38 -6.07 -9.28
C SER A 50 -3.48 -5.51 -8.39
N ALA A 51 -4.16 -4.47 -8.84
CA ALA A 51 -5.43 -4.01 -8.27
C ALA A 51 -6.59 -4.56 -9.11
N VAL A 52 -7.60 -5.09 -8.46
CA VAL A 52 -8.75 -5.76 -9.09
C VAL A 52 -10.03 -5.06 -8.65
N ARG A 53 -10.88 -4.70 -9.61
CA ARG A 53 -12.21 -4.11 -9.33
C ARG A 53 -13.21 -4.64 -10.35
N GLY A 54 -14.12 -5.52 -9.92
CA GLY A 54 -15.00 -6.24 -10.83
C GLY A 54 -14.18 -7.02 -11.86
N GLU A 55 -14.47 -6.82 -13.14
CA GLU A 55 -13.72 -7.43 -14.26
C GLU A 55 -12.41 -6.68 -14.61
N HIS A 56 -12.17 -5.52 -14.01
CA HIS A 56 -10.97 -4.74 -14.30
C HIS A 56 -9.78 -5.22 -13.47
N HIS A 57 -8.75 -5.69 -14.18
CA HIS A 57 -7.49 -6.11 -13.60
C HIS A 57 -6.37 -5.14 -14.02
N GLN A 58 -5.90 -4.34 -13.07
CA GLN A 58 -4.81 -3.39 -13.32
C GLN A 58 -3.53 -3.86 -12.65
N ARG A 59 -2.53 -4.23 -13.46
CA ARG A 59 -1.19 -4.52 -12.97
C ARG A 59 -0.57 -3.24 -12.39
N LEU A 60 -0.13 -3.31 -11.13
CA LEU A 60 0.66 -2.27 -10.47
C LEU A 60 2.14 -2.45 -10.79
N ILE A 61 2.66 -3.67 -10.63
CA ILE A 61 4.05 -3.99 -10.95
C ILE A 61 4.27 -5.48 -11.23
N THR A 62 5.36 -5.78 -11.91
CA THR A 62 6.02 -7.09 -11.90
C THR A 62 7.47 -6.86 -11.51
N ALA A 63 7.94 -7.52 -10.46
CA ALA A 63 9.27 -7.30 -9.92
C ALA A 63 9.87 -8.62 -9.42
N HIS A 64 11.20 -8.72 -9.52
CA HIS A 64 11.93 -9.79 -8.88
C HIS A 64 11.99 -9.52 -7.36
N PRO A 65 11.83 -10.50 -6.46
CA PRO A 65 11.85 -10.29 -5.01
C PRO A 65 13.05 -9.48 -4.49
N LYS A 66 14.23 -9.73 -5.05
CA LYS A 66 15.47 -9.01 -4.72
C LYS A 66 15.46 -7.50 -5.04
N GLN A 67 14.51 -7.03 -5.86
CA GLN A 67 14.32 -5.60 -6.15
C GLN A 67 13.45 -4.91 -5.09
N LEU A 68 12.77 -5.70 -4.25
CA LEU A 68 11.93 -5.22 -3.17
C LEU A 68 12.70 -5.18 -1.86
N HIS A 69 12.22 -4.36 -0.94
CA HIS A 69 12.71 -4.32 0.44
C HIS A 69 11.58 -3.91 1.38
N ILE A 70 11.70 -4.29 2.65
CA ILE A 70 10.86 -3.75 3.72
C ILE A 70 11.64 -2.60 4.35
N ASP A 71 11.00 -1.44 4.49
CA ASP A 71 11.62 -0.27 5.10
C ASP A 71 11.45 -0.24 6.64
N GLU A 72 11.91 0.84 7.27
CA GLU A 72 11.82 1.03 8.74
C GLU A 72 10.38 1.17 9.28
N ASN A 73 9.42 1.43 8.38
CA ASN A 73 8.00 1.54 8.69
C ASN A 73 7.27 0.20 8.50
N ASP A 74 8.02 -0.88 8.28
CA ASP A 74 7.50 -2.22 7.99
C ASP A 74 6.65 -2.26 6.71
N MET A 75 6.96 -1.42 5.73
CA MET A 75 6.25 -1.35 4.47
C MET A 75 7.04 -2.01 3.34
N LEU A 76 6.38 -2.86 2.54
CA LEU A 76 6.97 -3.44 1.33
C LEU A 76 7.14 -2.40 0.23
N GLN A 77 8.37 -1.97 0.02
CA GLN A 77 8.78 -0.97 -0.96
C GLN A 77 9.10 -1.60 -2.32
N GLY A 78 8.76 -0.85 -3.37
CA GLY A 78 8.92 -1.29 -4.77
C GLY A 78 7.78 -2.16 -5.29
N ALA A 79 6.79 -2.50 -4.47
CA ALA A 79 5.63 -3.32 -4.85
C ALA A 79 4.43 -2.52 -5.39
N GLY A 80 4.53 -1.19 -5.47
CA GLY A 80 3.42 -0.31 -5.85
C GLY A 80 2.31 -0.18 -4.79
N LEU A 81 2.56 -0.66 -3.57
CA LEU A 81 1.57 -0.73 -2.48
C LEU A 81 1.45 0.55 -1.65
N PHE A 82 2.38 1.50 -1.76
CA PHE A 82 2.38 2.73 -0.97
C PHE A 82 1.84 3.94 -1.75
N SER A 83 2.66 4.55 -2.61
CA SER A 83 2.41 5.89 -3.17
C SER A 83 1.04 6.05 -3.82
N ARG A 84 0.59 5.09 -4.62
CA ARG A 84 -0.71 5.16 -5.29
C ARG A 84 -1.88 5.18 -4.31
N PHE A 85 -1.83 4.32 -3.30
CA PHE A 85 -2.92 4.19 -2.34
C PHE A 85 -2.90 5.32 -1.31
N TYR A 86 -1.71 5.79 -0.95
CA TYR A 86 -1.58 7.00 -0.15
C TYR A 86 -2.17 8.22 -0.87
N THR A 87 -1.83 8.46 -2.14
CA THR A 87 -2.41 9.55 -2.93
C THR A 87 -3.92 9.43 -3.01
N SER A 88 -4.46 8.24 -3.33
CA SER A 88 -5.90 8.00 -3.37
C SER A 88 -6.56 8.32 -2.03
N TYR A 89 -6.03 7.80 -0.92
CA TYR A 89 -6.56 8.06 0.41
C TYR A 89 -6.51 9.54 0.77
N ARG A 90 -5.40 10.23 0.51
CA ARG A 90 -5.25 11.66 0.82
C ARG A 90 -6.24 12.50 0.02
N ASP A 91 -6.40 12.21 -1.27
CA ASP A 91 -7.32 12.96 -2.13
C ASP A 91 -8.79 12.67 -1.73
N ASP A 92 -9.13 11.41 -1.47
CA ASP A 92 -10.44 11.02 -0.93
C ASP A 92 -10.70 11.67 0.44
N HIS A 93 -9.70 11.76 1.31
CA HIS A 93 -9.83 12.38 2.63
C HIS A 93 -10.12 13.88 2.55
N ARG A 94 -9.54 14.57 1.55
CA ARG A 94 -9.80 16.00 1.31
C ARG A 94 -11.21 16.25 0.77
N GLU A 95 -11.70 15.38 -0.12
CA GLU A 95 -13.03 15.55 -0.73
C GLU A 95 -14.16 15.00 0.17
N ARG A 96 -13.95 13.83 0.75
CA ARG A 96 -14.95 12.98 1.42
C ARG A 96 -14.31 12.20 2.59
N PRO A 97 -13.93 12.87 3.69
CA PRO A 97 -13.18 12.27 4.80
C PRO A 97 -13.83 11.02 5.40
N GLU A 98 -15.16 11.04 5.56
CA GLU A 98 -15.94 9.91 6.11
C GLU A 98 -15.94 8.65 5.21
N SER A 99 -15.53 8.79 3.94
CA SER A 99 -15.50 7.69 2.97
C SER A 99 -14.07 7.30 2.56
N ALA A 100 -13.05 8.01 3.04
CA ALA A 100 -11.67 7.75 2.70
C ALA A 100 -11.18 6.47 3.35
N LEU A 101 -10.74 5.51 2.53
CA LEU A 101 -10.35 4.19 3.01
C LEU A 101 -8.83 4.09 3.12
N VAL A 102 -8.34 3.87 4.35
CA VAL A 102 -6.93 3.55 4.57
C VAL A 102 -6.71 2.07 4.22
N PRO A 103 -5.75 1.74 3.34
CA PRO A 103 -5.45 0.35 3.01
C PRO A 103 -5.16 -0.51 4.23
N VAL A 104 -5.66 -1.76 4.24
CA VAL A 104 -5.46 -2.67 5.38
C VAL A 104 -3.98 -3.00 5.62
N TRP A 105 -3.18 -3.03 4.56
CA TRP A 105 -1.75 -3.34 4.61
C TRP A 105 -0.86 -2.18 5.03
N PHE A 106 -1.42 -1.01 5.32
CA PHE A 106 -0.66 0.03 6.00
C PHE A 106 -0.54 -0.35 7.47
N GLY A 107 0.69 -0.68 7.89
CA GLY A 107 1.01 -0.93 9.28
C GLY A 107 0.83 0.33 10.15
N GLU A 108 0.88 0.15 11.48
CA GLU A 108 0.63 1.23 12.45
C GLU A 108 1.51 2.46 12.21
N LYS A 109 2.82 2.27 11.99
CA LYS A 109 3.77 3.35 11.72
C LYS A 109 3.40 4.15 10.47
N VAL A 110 3.03 3.44 9.39
CA VAL A 110 2.60 4.07 8.13
C VAL A 110 1.32 4.88 8.35
N ARG A 111 0.34 4.33 9.09
CA ARG A 111 -0.90 5.04 9.43
C ARG A 111 -0.63 6.30 10.25
N ALA A 112 0.25 6.21 11.25
CA ALA A 112 0.62 7.35 12.09
C ALA A 112 1.30 8.46 11.27
N MET A 113 2.24 8.09 10.38
CA MET A 113 2.91 9.02 9.46
C MET A 113 1.91 9.72 8.53
N ILE A 114 0.94 8.97 7.98
CA ILE A 114 -0.10 9.51 7.11
C ILE A 114 -1.01 10.48 7.88
N ALA A 115 -1.43 10.11 9.09
CA ALA A 115 -2.27 10.95 9.94
C ALA A 115 -1.56 12.27 10.31
N GLU A 116 -0.27 12.19 10.67
CA GLU A 116 0.54 13.39 10.95
C GLU A 116 0.66 14.28 9.70
N HIS A 117 0.90 13.69 8.54
CA HIS A 117 1.00 14.44 7.29
C HIS A 117 -0.31 15.17 6.95
N ILE A 118 -1.45 14.49 7.03
CA ILE A 118 -2.76 15.08 6.75
C ILE A 118 -3.08 16.20 7.75
N ALA A 119 -2.81 15.98 9.05
CA ALA A 119 -3.04 17.00 10.06
C ALA A 119 -2.20 18.28 9.81
N LYS A 120 -0.96 18.14 9.34
CA LYS A 120 -0.11 19.28 8.94
C LYS A 120 -0.70 20.02 7.74
N GLU A 121 -1.08 19.31 6.68
CA GLU A 121 -1.69 19.92 5.49
C GLU A 121 -2.98 20.69 5.83
N GLU A 122 -3.81 20.15 6.73
CA GLU A 122 -5.03 20.82 7.19
C GLU A 122 -4.75 22.08 8.01
N GLN A 123 -3.72 22.06 8.86
CA GLN A 123 -3.28 23.24 9.62
C GLN A 123 -2.77 24.35 8.69
N GLU A 124 -1.94 24.00 7.70
CA GLU A 124 -1.40 24.95 6.71
C GLU A 124 -2.51 25.57 5.85
N THR A 125 -3.51 24.77 5.46
CA THR A 125 -4.67 25.26 4.70
C THR A 125 -5.53 26.23 5.52
N ARG A 126 -5.68 26.00 6.83
CA ARG A 126 -6.42 26.90 7.74
C ARG A 126 -5.68 28.20 8.04
N LEU A 127 -4.35 28.18 8.00
CA LEU A 127 -3.49 29.32 8.31
C LEU A 127 -3.23 30.24 7.12
N THR A 128 -3.64 29.85 5.91
CA THR A 128 -3.54 30.69 4.71
C THR A 128 -4.90 31.36 4.48
N PRO A 129 -5.11 32.63 4.89
CA PRO A 129 -6.35 33.32 4.55
C PRO A 129 -6.34 33.54 3.05
N ILE A 130 -7.35 33.03 2.36
CA ILE A 130 -7.67 33.49 1.02
C ILE A 130 -7.85 35.01 1.15
N GLY A 131 -6.91 35.76 0.58
CA GLY A 131 -6.91 37.21 0.59
C GLY A 131 -8.25 37.75 0.09
N ARG A 132 -8.70 38.80 0.76
CA ARG A 132 -9.83 39.66 0.36
C ARG A 132 -9.72 40.12 -1.09
#